data_AF-A0A970N706-F1
#
_entry.id   AF-A0A970N706-F1
#
_cell.length_a   1.000
_cell.length_b   1.000
_cell.length_c   1.000
_cell.angle_alpha   90.00
_cell.angle_beta   90.00
_cell.angle_gamma   90.00
#
_symmetry.space_group_name_H-M   'P 1'
#
loop_
_entity.id
_entity.type
_entity.pdbx_description
1 polymer ?
#
loop_
_entity_poly.entity_id
_entity_poly.type
_entity_poly.pdbx_seq_one_letter_code
_entity_poly.pdbx_strand_id
1 'polypeptide(L)'
;APAFLAEDITSKDSLVSDMVRHIKHFVKVGGIECVGMGSDFDGIGGNLEVKDASMMQMIFEALRKEGFSEDQIEKIAYTNVLRVIKETL
;
A
#
# COMPACT_ATOMS: atom_id res chain seq x y z
N ALA A 1 11.81 7.34 6.12
CA ALA A 1 10.54 7.03 5.44
C ALA A 1 10.16 8.20 4.53
N PRO A 2 9.26 8.00 3.56
CA PRO A 2 8.61 9.10 2.84
C PRO A 2 7.91 10.05 3.83
N ALA A 3 8.13 11.36 3.69
CA ALA A 3 7.65 12.35 4.67
C ALA A 3 6.11 12.46 4.78
N PHE A 4 5.37 11.98 3.77
CA PHE A 4 3.92 12.00 3.75
C PHE A 4 3.28 10.76 4.43
N LEU A 5 4.08 9.75 4.75
CA LEU A 5 3.55 8.48 5.25
C LEU A 5 2.99 8.63 6.66
N ALA A 6 3.83 9.05 7.60
CA ALA A 6 3.46 9.28 9.00
C ALA A 6 2.74 10.62 9.18
N GLU A 7 2.00 10.78 10.29
CA GLU A 7 1.42 12.09 10.67
C GLU A 7 2.51 13.09 11.07
N ASP A 8 3.54 12.62 11.79
CA ASP A 8 4.76 13.41 12.02
C ASP A 8 5.68 13.33 10.80
N ILE A 9 5.71 14.42 10.02
CA ILE A 9 6.53 14.55 8.82
C ILE A 9 8.04 14.44 9.06
N THR A 10 8.49 14.56 10.31
CA THR A 10 9.90 14.42 10.68
C THR A 10 10.30 12.98 10.99
N SER A 11 9.31 12.09 11.19
CA SER A 11 9.52 10.68 11.48
C SER A 11 10.36 10.00 10.40
N LYS A 12 11.21 9.08 10.84
CA LYS A 12 12.01 8.22 9.96
C LYS A 12 11.41 6.83 9.79
N ASP A 13 10.37 6.51 10.56
CA ASP A 13 9.71 5.21 10.58
C ASP A 13 8.65 5.10 9.48
N SER A 14 8.61 3.94 8.84
CA SER A 14 7.64 3.59 7.81
C SER A 14 6.88 2.37 8.26
N LEU A 15 5.71 2.59 8.85
CA LEU A 15 4.90 1.57 9.49
C LEU A 15 3.80 1.06 8.56
N VAL A 16 3.48 -0.23 8.67
CA VAL A 16 2.37 -0.87 7.96
C VAL A 16 1.04 -0.21 8.31
N SER A 17 0.86 0.21 9.57
CA SER A 17 -0.34 0.92 10.01
C SER A 17 -0.58 2.23 9.23
N ASP A 18 0.48 2.99 8.97
CA ASP A 18 0.41 4.20 8.15
C ASP A 18 0.12 3.88 6.69
N MET A 19 0.74 2.85 6.12
CA MET A 19 0.45 2.40 4.75
C MET A 19 -1.02 2.02 4.60
N VAL A 20 -1.57 1.26 5.55
CA VAL A 20 -2.97 0.85 5.57
C VAL A 20 -3.91 2.05 5.75
N ARG A 21 -3.55 3.03 6.59
CA ARG A 21 -4.29 4.29 6.73
C ARG A 21 -4.39 5.04 5.39
N HIS A 22 -3.29 5.13 4.65
CA HIS A 22 -3.26 5.72 3.30
C HIS A 22 -4.11 4.93 2.30
N ILE A 23 -3.98 3.59 2.27
CA ILE A 23 -4.82 2.73 1.42
C ILE A 23 -6.31 2.96 1.70
N LYS A 24 -6.72 2.96 2.98
CA LYS A 24 -8.12 3.23 3.37
C LYS A 24 -8.59 4.60 2.89
N HIS A 25 -7.72 5.62 2.96
CA HIS A 25 -8.03 6.94 2.43
C HIS A 25 -8.22 6.93 0.91
N PHE A 26 -7.32 6.30 0.15
CA PHE A 26 -7.45 6.20 -1.29
C PHE A 26 -8.71 5.44 -1.72
N VAL A 27 -9.04 4.34 -1.04
CA VAL A 27 -10.28 3.59 -1.28
C VAL A 27 -11.51 4.44 -0.95
N LYS A 28 -11.48 5.24 0.13
CA LYS A 28 -12.58 6.14 0.50
C LYS A 28 -12.81 7.24 -0.54
N VAL A 29 -11.75 7.78 -1.13
CA VAL A 29 -11.84 8.92 -2.06
C VAL A 29 -12.05 8.48 -3.51
N GLY A 30 -11.30 7.48 -3.98
CA GLY A 30 -11.31 7.03 -5.37
C GLY A 30 -12.03 5.69 -5.62
N GLY A 31 -12.41 4.97 -4.57
CA GLY A 31 -12.95 3.61 -4.69
C GLY A 31 -11.88 2.53 -4.76
N ILE A 32 -12.30 1.27 -4.60
CA ILE A 32 -11.38 0.12 -4.53
C ILE A 32 -10.59 -0.11 -5.83
N GLU A 33 -11.12 0.31 -6.97
CA GLU A 33 -10.51 0.12 -8.29
C GLU A 33 -9.34 1.07 -8.57
N CYS A 34 -9.14 2.09 -7.72
CA CYS A 34 -8.16 3.17 -7.92
C CYS A 34 -6.89 3.00 -7.06
N VAL A 35 -6.67 1.83 -6.46
CA VAL A 35 -5.49 1.57 -5.62
C VAL A 35 -4.64 0.46 -6.23
N GLY A 36 -3.33 0.69 -6.30
CA GLY A 36 -2.34 -0.33 -6.68
C GLY A 36 -1.10 -0.21 -5.80
N MET A 37 -0.27 -1.26 -5.78
CA MET A 37 1.01 -1.23 -5.07
C MET A 37 2.14 -0.67 -5.91
N GLY A 38 2.92 0.21 -5.29
CA GLY A 38 4.21 0.69 -5.76
C GLY A 38 5.11 0.88 -4.55
N SER A 39 6.03 -0.06 -4.33
CA SER A 39 6.83 -0.11 -3.10
C SER A 39 7.94 0.94 -3.05
N ASP A 40 8.42 1.38 -4.22
CA ASP A 40 9.65 2.18 -4.36
C ASP A 40 10.83 1.52 -3.61
N PHE A 41 10.89 0.18 -3.64
CA PHE A 41 12.05 -0.56 -3.12
C PHE A 41 13.32 -0.06 -3.80
N ASP A 42 14.39 0.06 -3.02
CA ASP A 42 15.66 0.69 -3.39
C ASP A 42 15.60 2.19 -3.72
N GLY A 43 14.41 2.82 -3.70
CA GLY A 43 14.21 4.26 -3.92
C GLY A 43 14.00 5.09 -2.65
N ILE A 44 13.63 4.45 -1.53
CA ILE A 44 13.35 5.11 -0.24
C ILE A 44 14.29 4.68 0.89
N GLY A 45 14.46 5.55 1.89
CA GLY A 45 15.27 5.27 3.08
C GLY A 45 14.53 5.49 4.41
N GLY A 46 15.20 5.20 5.53
CA GLY A 46 14.65 5.29 6.89
C GLY A 46 14.48 3.93 7.55
N ASN A 47 13.69 3.87 8.63
CA ASN A 47 13.39 2.62 9.33
C ASN A 47 12.13 2.01 8.69
N LEU A 48 12.34 1.06 7.79
CA LEU A 48 11.27 0.46 6.98
C LEU A 48 10.77 -0.82 7.61
N GLU A 49 9.48 -0.86 8.00
CA GLU A 49 8.84 -2.09 8.49
C GLU A 49 8.63 -3.11 7.36
N VAL A 50 8.35 -2.62 6.14
CA VAL A 50 8.35 -3.43 4.91
C VAL A 50 9.58 -3.06 4.11
N LYS A 51 10.69 -3.77 4.37
CA LYS A 51 12.00 -3.43 3.79
C LYS A 51 12.18 -3.96 2.36
N ASP A 52 11.60 -5.11 2.06
CA ASP A 52 11.77 -5.81 0.79
C ASP A 52 10.53 -6.65 0.44
N ALA A 53 10.56 -7.27 -0.75
CA ALA A 53 9.44 -8.02 -1.29
C ALA A 53 8.99 -9.19 -0.41
N SER A 54 9.88 -9.76 0.42
CA SER A 54 9.52 -10.88 1.31
C SER A 54 8.54 -10.46 2.41
N MET A 55 8.48 -9.16 2.71
CA MET A 55 7.65 -8.59 3.80
C MET A 55 6.30 -8.05 3.32
N MET A 56 6.01 -8.08 2.01
CA MET A 56 4.76 -7.53 1.44
C MET A 56 3.49 -8.13 2.07
N GLN A 57 3.55 -9.38 2.54
CA GLN A 57 2.42 -10.04 3.20
C GLN A 57 1.95 -9.30 4.46
N MET A 58 2.83 -8.54 5.14
CA MET A 58 2.46 -7.75 6.32
C MET A 58 1.38 -6.71 6.01
N ILE A 59 1.45 -6.09 4.82
CA ILE A 59 0.44 -5.11 4.37
C ILE A 59 -0.90 -5.81 4.15
N PHE A 60 -0.89 -6.95 3.46
CA PHE A 60 -2.12 -7.68 3.14
C PHE A 60 -2.79 -8.26 4.40
N GLU A 61 -2.00 -8.78 5.35
CA GLU A 61 -2.53 -9.21 6.65
C GLU A 61 -3.12 -8.05 7.45
N ALA A 62 -2.50 -6.87 7.41
CA ALA A 62 -3.05 -5.70 8.07
C ALA A 62 -4.35 -5.22 7.40
N LEU A 63 -4.46 -5.27 6.06
CA LEU A 63 -5.71 -5.00 5.35
C LEU A 63 -6.82 -6.00 5.71
N ARG A 64 -6.50 -7.29 5.85
CA ARG A 64 -7.46 -8.31 6.34
C ARG A 64 -8.00 -7.94 7.72
N LYS A 65 -7.13 -7.53 8.64
CA LYS A 65 -7.50 -7.10 10.00
C LYS A 65 -8.41 -5.86 9.99
N GLU A 66 -8.26 -5.01 8.98
CA GLU A 66 -9.13 -3.83 8.76
C GLU A 66 -10.43 -4.14 8.01
N GLY A 67 -10.72 -5.42 7.72
CA GLY A 67 -11.99 -5.86 7.14
C GLY A 67 -12.06 -5.84 5.62
N PHE A 68 -10.93 -5.73 4.92
CA PHE A 68 -10.90 -5.93 3.46
C PHE A 68 -11.11 -7.41 3.14
N SER A 69 -11.98 -7.70 2.15
CA SER A 69 -12.14 -9.07 1.64
C SER A 69 -10.95 -9.50 0.80
N GLU A 70 -10.76 -10.80 0.60
CA GLU A 70 -9.69 -11.32 -0.27
C GLU A 70 -9.81 -10.76 -1.70
N ASP A 71 -11.02 -10.65 -2.26
CA ASP A 71 -11.24 -10.03 -3.58
C ASP A 71 -10.77 -8.57 -3.63
N GLN A 72 -10.96 -7.81 -2.56
CA GLN A 72 -10.50 -6.42 -2.47
C GLN A 72 -8.97 -6.35 -2.33
N ILE A 73 -8.38 -7.27 -1.56
CA ILE A 73 -6.92 -7.37 -1.41
C ILE A 73 -6.29 -7.77 -2.75
N GLU A 74 -6.90 -8.69 -3.50
CA GLU A 74 -6.42 -9.09 -4.82
C GLU A 74 -6.39 -7.92 -5.81
N LYS A 75 -7.42 -7.06 -5.76
CA LYS A 75 -7.49 -5.80 -6.51
C LYS A 75 -6.34 -4.87 -6.20
N ILE A 76 -6.10 -4.63 -4.91
CA ILE A 76 -5.00 -3.79 -4.44
C ILE A 76 -3.64 -4.40 -4.81
N ALA A 77 -3.51 -5.72 -4.70
CA ALA A 77 -2.26 -6.44 -4.91
C ALA A 77 -1.84 -6.42 -6.39
N TYR A 78 -2.75 -6.67 -7.33
CA TYR A 78 -2.37 -6.66 -8.74
C TYR A 78 -3.50 -6.43 -9.76
N THR A 79 -4.76 -6.84 -9.51
CA THR A 79 -5.74 -6.87 -10.62
C THR A 79 -6.15 -5.46 -11.10
N ASN A 80 -6.10 -4.44 -10.23
CA ASN A 80 -6.31 -3.05 -10.64
C ASN A 80 -5.21 -2.57 -11.61
N VAL A 81 -3.95 -2.81 -11.26
CA VAL A 81 -2.81 -2.42 -12.11
C VAL A 81 -2.81 -3.22 -13.41
N LEU A 82 -3.11 -4.52 -13.34
CA LEU A 82 -3.22 -5.38 -14.51
C LEU A 82 -4.31 -4.90 -15.49
N ARG A 83 -5.47 -4.45 -14.98
CA ARG A 83 -6.52 -3.84 -15.82
C ARG A 83 -5.97 -2.63 -16.56
N VAL A 84 -5.33 -1.70 -15.86
CA VAL A 84 -4.76 -0.49 -16.46
C VAL A 84 -3.74 -0.84 -17.55
N ILE A 85 -2.80 -1.76 -17.26
CA ILE A 85 -1.81 -2.20 -18.25
C ILE A 85 -2.50 -2.74 -19.52
N LYS A 86 -3.52 -3.60 -19.38
CA LYS A 86 -4.27 -4.19 -20.51
C LYS A 86 -5.09 -3.18 -21.31
N GLU A 87 -5.53 -2.08 -20.70
CA GLU A 87 -6.30 -1.03 -21.38
C GLU A 87 -5.38 -0.03 -22.11
N THR A 88 -4.12 0.07 -21.69
CA THR A 88 -3.15 1.05 -22.22
C THR A 88 -2.17 0.50 -23.25
N LEU A 89 -1.98 -0.81 -23.29
CA LEU A 89 -1.09 -1.52 -24.23
C LEU A 89 -1.89 -2.21 -25.32
#